data_AF-A0A923UQI6-F1
#
_entry.id   AF-A0A923UQI6-F1
#
_cell.length_a   1.000
_cell.length_b   1.000
_cell.length_c   1.000
_cell.angle_alpha   90.00
_cell.angle_beta   90.00
_cell.angle_gamma   90.00
#
_symmetry.space_group_name_H-M   'P 1'
#
loop_
_entity.id
_entity.type
_entity.pdbx_description
1 polymer ?
#
loop_
_entity_poly.entity_id
_entity_poly.type
_entity_poly.pdbx_seq_one_letter_code
_entity_poly.pdbx_strand_id
1 'polypeptide(L)' 'MNWQTFFRDVADFHINRRKRHNLLNILVISVCAFVCGTDDFEDTALYGTQKEPFLRTFLELPYGIPSHGTFNRVLNF' A
#
# COMPACT_ATOMS: atom_id res chain seq x y z
N MET A 1 -10.40 0.32 -12.22
CA MET A 1 -9.16 1.09 -12.43
C MET A 1 -8.04 0.10 -12.71
N ASN A 2 -7.28 0.24 -13.79
CA ASN A 2 -6.15 -0.66 -14.08
C ASN A 2 -4.89 -0.10 -13.42
N TRP A 3 -4.59 -0.53 -12.19
CA TRP A 3 -3.43 -0.03 -11.46
C TRP A 3 -2.11 -0.53 -12.06
N GLN A 4 -2.14 -1.67 -12.75
CA GLN A 4 -0.96 -2.22 -13.41
C GLN A 4 -0.40 -1.29 -14.50
N THR A 5 -1.25 -0.52 -15.19
CA THR A 5 -0.79 0.40 -16.23
C THR A 5 -0.07 1.63 -15.65
N PHE A 6 -0.54 2.16 -14.52
CA PHE A 6 0.05 3.37 -13.91
C PHE A 6 1.39 3.11 -13.24
N PHE A 7 1.53 1.96 -12.59
CA PHE A 7 2.73 1.59 -11.84
C PHE A 7 3.61 0.57 -12.57
N ARG A 8 3.43 0.41 -13.88
CA ARG A 8 4.13 -0.60 -14.69
C ARG A 8 5.66 -0.49 -14.58
N ASP A 9 6.16 0.74 -14.54
CA ASP A 9 7.59 1.02 -14.56
C ASP A 9 8.19 1.12 -13.14
N VAL A 10 7.38 0.89 -12.10
CA VAL A 10 7.88 0.85 -10.73
C VAL A 10 8.48 -0.52 -10.45
N ALA A 11 9.81 -0.54 -10.30
CA ALA A 11 10.53 -1.74 -9.93
C ALA A 11 10.15 -2.21 -8.51
N ASP A 12 9.92 -3.51 -8.37
CA ASP A 12 9.61 -4.14 -7.10
C ASP A 12 10.89 -4.64 -6.39
N PHE A 13 11.45 -3.79 -5.52
CA PHE A 13 12.64 -4.09 -4.74
C PHE A 13 12.38 -4.96 -3.51
N HIS A 14 11.14 -5.39 -3.24
CA HIS A 14 10.89 -6.26 -2.10
C HIS A 14 11.62 -7.59 -2.26
N ILE A 15 12.15 -8.09 -1.14
CA ILE A 15 12.68 -9.45 -1.07
C ILE A 15 11.53 -10.45 -1.28
N ASN A 16 11.63 -11.30 -2.32
CA ASN A 16 10.57 -12.25 -2.71
C ASN A 16 9.97 -13.06 -1.55
N ARG A 17 10.80 -13.55 -0.61
CA ARG A 17 10.34 -14.32 0.56
C ARG A 17 9.50 -13.54 1.59
N ARG A 18 9.42 -12.20 1.46
CA ARG A 18 8.69 -11.30 2.37
C ARG A 18 7.49 -10.60 1.69
N LYS A 19 7.13 -10.99 0.47
CA LYS A 19 6.01 -10.42 -0.29
C LYS A 19 4.68 -11.03 0.16
N ARG A 20 4.14 -10.56 1.29
CA ARG A 20 2.75 -10.86 1.68
C ARG A 20 1.78 -9.94 0.95
N HIS A 21 2.09 -8.66 0.86
CA HIS A 21 1.22 -7.69 0.19
C HIS A 21 1.75 -7.40 -1.23
N ASN A 22 0.85 -7.28 -2.20
CA ASN A 22 1.20 -6.87 -3.55
C ASN A 22 1.71 -5.42 -3.53
N LEU A 23 2.81 -5.14 -4.22
CA LEU A 23 3.38 -3.79 -4.34
C LEU A 23 2.32 -2.78 -4.77
N LEU A 24 1.48 -3.11 -5.76
CA LEU A 24 0.43 -2.21 -6.24
C LEU A 24 -0.54 -1.80 -5.15
N ASN A 25 -0.94 -2.74 -4.28
CA ASN A 25 -1.84 -2.42 -3.18
C ASN A 25 -1.17 -1.47 -2.18
N ILE A 26 0.12 -1.69 -1.88
CA ILE A 26 0.88 -0.81 -0.99
C ILE A 26 0.93 0.60 -1.58
N LEU A 27 1.29 0.74 -2.86
CA LEU A 27 1.37 2.04 -3.53
C LEU A 27 0.03 2.76 -3.58
N VAL A 28 -1.06 2.06 -3.95
CA VAL A 28 -2.39 2.67 -4.03
C VAL A 28 -2.87 3.11 -2.65
N ILE A 29 -2.68 2.30 -1.60
CA ILE A 29 -3.07 2.68 -0.23
C ILE A 29 -2.30 3.92 0.20
N SER A 30 -1.00 3.99 -0.07
CA SER A 30 -0.18 5.15 0.29
C SER A 30 -0.59 6.42 -0.45
N VAL A 31 -0.91 6.34 -1.74
CA VAL A 31 -1.45 7.50 -2.48
C VAL A 31 -2.76 7.98 -1.86
N CYS A 32 -3.68 7.06 -1.55
CA CYS A 32 -4.94 7.42 -0.89
C CYS A 32 -4.72 8.06 0.48
N ALA A 33 -3.81 7.51 1.29
CA ALA A 33 -3.48 8.03 2.61
C ALA A 33 -2.85 9.44 2.55
N PHE A 34 -1.85 9.64 1.68
CA PHE A 34 -1.18 10.94 1.53
C PHE A 34 -2.11 12.02 0.99
N VAL A 35 -3.01 11.69 0.05
CA VAL A 35 -4.05 12.63 -0.41
C VAL A 35 -5.01 13.02 0.73
N CYS A 36 -5.23 12.13 1.70
CA CYS A 36 -6.00 12.40 2.91
C CYS A 36 -5.18 13.07 4.03
N GLY A 37 -3.92 13.41 3.80
CA GLY A 37 -3.09 14.17 4.73
C GLY A 37 -2.41 13.34 5.82
N THR A 38 -2.11 12.06 5.58
CA THR A 38 -1.25 11.31 6.50
C THR A 38 0.21 11.73 6.34
N ASP A 39 0.90 12.01 7.45
CA ASP A 39 2.27 12.53 7.42
C ASP A 39 3.35 11.47 7.68
N ASP A 40 2.95 10.28 8.18
CA ASP A 40 3.87 9.18 8.43
C ASP A 40 3.29 7.79 8.09
N PHE A 41 4.11 6.75 8.28
CA PHE A 41 3.72 5.37 7.97
C PHE A 41 2.81 4.73 9.03
N GLU A 42 2.80 5.25 10.26
CA GLU A 42 1.84 4.81 11.29
C GLU A 42 0.44 5.29 10.92
N ASP A 43 0.31 6.57 10.57
CA ASP A 43 -0.91 7.19 10.07
C ASP A 43 -1.37 6.56 8.76
N THR A 44 -0.44 6.23 7.86
CA THR A 44 -0.78 5.50 6.62
C THR A 44 -1.38 4.13 6.90
N ALA A 45 -0.81 3.37 7.85
CA ALA A 45 -1.34 2.06 8.24
C ALA A 45 -2.67 2.18 8.99
N LEU A 46 -2.82 3.22 9.80
CA LEU A 46 -4.07 3.54 10.49
C LEU A 46 -5.18 3.90 9.49
N TYR A 47 -4.88 4.77 8.51
CA TYR A 47 -5.77 5.09 7.41
C TYR A 47 -6.23 3.84 6.68
N GLY A 48 -5.27 2.97 6.31
CA GLY A 48 -5.55 1.71 5.64
C GLY A 48 -6.52 0.86 6.45
N THR A 49 -6.29 0.72 7.75
CA THR A 49 -7.17 -0.03 8.66
C THR A 49 -8.56 0.59 8.75
N GLN A 50 -8.66 1.91 8.91
CA GLN A 50 -9.94 2.63 9.02
C GLN A 50 -10.76 2.60 7.72
N LYS A 51 -10.08 2.58 6.57
CA LYS A 51 -10.69 2.59 5.23
C LYS A 51 -10.68 1.23 4.56
N GLU A 52 -10.32 0.16 5.27
CA GLU A 52 -10.21 -1.18 4.70
C GLU A 52 -11.47 -1.61 3.94
N PRO A 53 -12.71 -1.42 4.45
CA PRO A 53 -13.92 -1.76 3.69
C PRO A 53 -14.02 -1.03 2.34
N PHE A 54 -13.61 0.24 2.28
CA PHE A 54 -13.58 1.02 1.05
C PHE A 54 -12.46 0.55 0.12
N LEU A 55 -11.24 0.33 0.65
CA LEU A 55 -10.09 -0.13 -0.13
C LEU A 55 -10.36 -1.51 -0.76
N ARG A 56 -11.07 -2.40 -0.06
CA ARG A 56 -11.47 -3.72 -0.58
C ARG A 56 -12.42 -3.66 -1.78
N THR A 57 -13.07 -2.52 -2.04
CA THR A 57 -13.93 -2.38 -3.23
C THR A 57 -13.15 -2.35 -4.54
N PHE A 58 -11.85 -2.03 -4.48
CA PHE A 58 -10.99 -1.95 -5.68
C PHE A 58 -9.57 -2.52 -5.51
N LEU A 59 -9.23 -3.06 -4.33
CA LEU A 59 -7.96 -3.75 -4.05
C LEU A 59 -8.20 -5.16 -3.50
N GLU A 60 -7.36 -6.10 -3.94
CA GLU A 60 -7.33 -7.46 -3.39
C GLU A 60 -6.42 -7.52 -2.16
N LEU A 61 -7.00 -7.60 -0.97
CA LEU A 61 -6.24 -7.59 0.30
C LEU A 61 -6.34 -8.95 1.02
N PRO A 62 -5.74 -10.04 0.50
CA PRO A 62 -5.86 -11.38 1.10
C PRO A 62 -5.20 -11.48 2.49
N TYR A 63 -4.22 -10.62 2.77
CA TYR A 63 -3.53 -10.55 4.07
C TYR A 63 -3.86 -9.26 4.85
N GLY A 64 -4.93 -8.56 4.47
CA GLY A 64 -5.31 -7.29 5.08
C GLY A 64 -4.39 -6.13 4.72
N ILE A 65 -4.43 -5.10 5.57
CA ILE A 65 -3.68 -3.85 5.40
C ILE A 65 -2.19 -4.06 5.77
N PRO A 66 -1.24 -3.57 4.97
CA PRO A 66 0.17 -3.60 5.32
C PRO A 66 0.45 -2.86 6.64
N SER A 67 1.42 -3.33 7.42
CA SER A 67 1.88 -2.60 8.60
C SER A 67 2.68 -1.36 8.24
N HIS A 68 2.83 -0.42 9.18
CA HIS A 68 3.71 0.76 9.04
C HIS A 68 5.13 0.36 8.58
N GLY A 69 5.67 -0.74 9.13
CA GLY A 69 7.00 -1.24 8.76
C GLY A 69 7.07 -1.80 7.32
N THR A 70 5.95 -2.26 6.78
CA THR A 70 5.86 -2.64 5.36
C THR A 70 5.88 -1.39 4.49
N PHE A 71 5.09 -0.36 4.80
CA PHE A 71 5.13 0.91 4.08
C PHE A 71 6.52 1.56 4.12
N ASN A 72 7.13 1.62 5.30
CA ASN A 72 8.48 2.15 5.47
C ASN A 72 9.49 1.41 4.59
N ARG A 73 9.47 0.07 4.56
CA ARG A 73 10.40 -0.71 3.73
C ARG A 73 10.25 -0.46 2.21
N VAL A 74 9.07 -0.03 1.76
CA VAL A 74 8.76 0.14 0.33
C VAL A 74 8.98 1.55 -0.16
N LEU A 75 8.65 2.54 0.67
CA LEU A 75 8.60 3.94 0.29
C LEU A 75 9.81 4.74 0.77
N ASN A 76 10.54 4.22 1.75
CA ASN A 76 11.76 4.84 2.23
C ASN A 76 12.94 4.24 1.46
N PHE A 77 13.56 5.06 0.60
CA PHE A 77 14.70 4.71 -0.25
C PHE A 77 16.00 5.31 0.29
#